data_AF-A0A7S2RI28-F1
#
_entry.id   AF-A0A7S2RI28-F1
#
_cell.length_a   1.000
_cell.length_b   1.000
_cell.length_c   1.000
_cell.angle_alpha   90.00
_cell.angle_beta   90.00
_cell.angle_gamma   90.00
#
_symmetry.space_group_name_H-M   'P 1'
#
loop_
_entity.id
_entity.type
_entity.pdbx_description
1 polymer ?
#
loop_
_entity_poly.entity_id
_entity_poly.type
_entity_poly.pdbx_seq_one_letter_code
_entity_poly.pdbx_strand_id
1 'polypeptide(L)'
;QTAKPRIPQLQNLRAVQKNRTSTGVAEEARLYGRAVTACFQEGQPGTCHTGMQLISEMEERGGKLLPSVELYKQGIQACTKHELWFFCMTLFEAAMAAHYPESSTVLPPGRDSEPPPAPRKPPTAAAVRAAEDLWLAALESCGPGAHWEKAIELLDRMEQSPVLLGSLPPPPPPPQEQASKYSEQDASGAAVLRGRPSFVSAYLHAIRACERAGQWRRALLLLHRAQER
;
A
#
# COMPACT_ATOMS: atom_id res chain seq x y z
N GLN A 1 32.96 10.21 10.93
CA GLN A 1 32.10 10.57 12.08
C GLN A 1 30.82 11.14 11.52
N THR A 2 29.77 10.31 11.39
CA THR A 2 28.46 10.79 10.94
C THR A 2 27.79 11.49 12.13
N ALA A 3 27.51 12.78 11.98
CA ALA A 3 26.80 13.55 13.00
C ALA A 3 25.43 12.91 13.24
N LYS A 4 25.18 12.43 14.45
CA LYS A 4 23.91 11.83 14.84
C LYS A 4 22.81 12.89 14.66
N PRO A 5 21.80 12.67 13.78
CA PRO A 5 20.77 13.67 13.54
C PRO A 5 20.06 13.95 14.86
N ARG A 6 20.24 15.18 15.38
CA ARG A 6 19.53 15.67 16.56
C ARG A 6 18.13 16.09 16.11
N ILE A 7 17.27 15.12 15.84
CA ILE A 7 15.84 15.39 15.66
C ILE A 7 15.27 15.61 17.07
N PRO A 8 14.92 16.84 17.48
CA PRO A 8 14.47 17.13 18.85
C PRO A 8 13.24 16.31 19.25
N GLN A 9 12.46 15.87 18.26
CA GLN A 9 11.28 15.03 18.44
C GLN A 9 11.60 13.64 19.01
N LEU A 10 12.78 13.06 18.73
CA LEU A 10 13.19 11.76 19.30
C LEU A 10 13.49 11.84 20.79
N GLN A 11 14.02 12.97 21.26
CA GLN A 11 14.26 13.19 22.69
C GLN A 11 12.94 13.37 23.45
N ASN A 12 11.97 14.06 22.83
CA ASN A 12 10.63 14.22 23.38
C ASN A 12 9.86 12.89 23.44
N LEU A 13 10.00 12.01 22.43
CA LEU A 13 9.41 10.67 22.45
C LEU A 13 9.89 9.84 23.65
N ARG A 14 11.20 9.87 23.93
CA ARG A 14 11.78 9.17 25.10
C ARG A 14 11.33 9.76 26.44
N ALA A 15 11.04 11.07 26.49
CA ALA A 15 10.51 11.72 27.69
C ALA A 15 9.03 11.34 27.92
N VAL A 16 8.21 11.33 26.86
CA VAL A 16 6.80 10.93 26.91
C VAL A 16 6.66 9.45 27.32
N GLN A 17 7.62 8.59 26.95
CA GLN A 17 7.65 7.18 27.32
C GLN A 17 7.63 6.91 28.83
N LYS A 18 8.09 7.86 29.67
CA LYS A 18 8.14 7.68 31.14
C LYS A 18 6.80 7.89 31.85
N ASN A 19 5.80 8.51 31.20
CA ASN A 19 4.49 8.81 31.80
C ASN A 19 3.36 8.11 31.03
N ARG A 20 3.12 6.82 31.30
CA ARG A 20 2.04 6.03 30.67
C ARG A 20 0.70 6.23 31.39
N THR A 21 -0.18 7.06 30.83
CA THR A 21 -1.62 7.09 31.16
C THR A 21 -2.44 6.58 29.97
N SER A 22 -3.70 6.17 30.17
CA SER A 22 -4.56 5.61 29.11
C SER A 22 -4.94 6.61 28.02
N THR A 23 -4.92 7.92 28.32
CA THR A 23 -4.98 9.01 27.31
C THR A 23 -3.71 9.10 26.47
N GLY A 24 -2.61 8.54 26.96
CA GLY A 24 -1.30 8.60 26.32
C GLY A 24 -1.17 7.78 25.03
N VAL A 25 -1.97 6.73 24.83
CA VAL A 25 -1.79 5.84 23.65
C VAL A 25 -2.11 6.57 22.33
N ALA A 26 -3.20 7.35 22.28
CA ALA A 26 -3.57 8.09 21.08
C ALA A 26 -2.58 9.24 20.80
N GLU A 27 -2.05 9.86 21.85
CA GLU A 27 -1.04 10.90 21.75
C GLU A 27 0.32 10.32 21.32
N GLU A 28 0.69 9.15 21.83
CA GLU A 28 1.88 8.40 21.45
C GLU A 28 1.84 8.04 19.96
N ALA A 29 0.73 7.49 19.45
CA ALA A 29 0.55 7.25 18.01
C ALA A 29 0.74 8.53 17.17
N ARG A 30 0.20 9.67 17.64
CA ARG A 30 0.36 10.96 16.97
C ARG A 30 1.80 11.45 16.99
N LEU A 31 2.52 11.24 18.09
CA LEU A 31 3.93 11.61 18.19
C LEU A 31 4.82 10.75 17.29
N TYR A 32 4.58 9.44 17.23
CA TYR A 32 5.23 8.56 16.25
C TYR A 32 4.94 9.02 14.84
N GLY A 33 3.67 9.27 14.50
CA GLY A 33 3.27 9.80 13.20
C GLY A 33 4.06 11.06 12.82
N ARG A 34 4.12 12.06 13.71
CA ARG A 34 4.88 13.29 13.47
C ARG A 34 6.38 13.06 13.30
N ALA A 35 6.99 12.22 14.14
CA ALA A 35 8.42 11.94 14.09
C ALA A 35 8.79 11.19 12.81
N VAL A 36 7.98 10.21 12.41
CA VAL A 36 8.14 9.45 11.18
C VAL A 36 7.96 10.36 9.96
N THR A 37 6.91 11.18 9.91
CA THR A 37 6.71 12.18 8.84
C THR A 37 7.89 13.15 8.76
N ALA A 38 8.42 13.63 9.90
CA ALA A 38 9.59 14.52 9.92
C ALA A 38 10.84 13.82 9.35
N CYS A 39 11.09 12.56 9.74
CA CYS A 39 12.20 11.76 9.21
C CYS A 39 12.10 11.62 7.67
N PHE A 40 10.89 11.44 7.16
CA PHE A 40 10.62 11.28 5.74
C PHE A 40 10.66 12.61 4.95
N GLN A 41 10.35 13.73 5.59
CA GLN A 41 10.45 15.06 4.96
C GLN A 41 11.89 15.54 4.78
N GLU A 42 12.80 15.20 5.70
CA GLU A 42 14.22 15.57 5.60
C GLU A 42 14.92 14.90 4.41
N GLY A 43 14.47 13.70 4.04
CA GLY A 43 14.87 13.09 2.79
C GLY A 43 16.33 12.61 2.72
N GLN A 44 16.99 12.46 3.87
CA GLN A 44 18.32 11.88 3.91
C GLN A 44 18.20 10.35 4.01
N PRO A 45 19.09 9.56 3.38
CA PRO A 45 19.03 8.10 3.49
C PRO A 45 19.10 7.60 4.94
N GLY A 46 19.81 8.32 5.82
CA GLY A 46 19.85 8.02 7.26
C GLY A 46 18.54 8.29 7.99
N THR A 47 17.72 9.25 7.53
CA THR A 47 16.45 9.58 8.17
C THR A 47 15.35 8.61 7.76
N CYS A 48 15.35 8.11 6.51
CA CYS A 48 14.45 7.03 6.09
C CYS A 48 14.63 5.77 6.95
N HIS A 49 15.88 5.37 7.23
CA HIS A 49 16.15 4.25 8.13
C HIS A 49 15.62 4.50 9.55
N THR A 50 15.78 5.72 10.07
CA THR A 50 15.25 6.11 11.38
C THR A 50 13.73 6.07 11.41
N GLY A 51 13.07 6.55 10.34
CA GLY A 51 11.61 6.47 10.19
C GLY A 51 11.09 5.03 10.19
N MET A 52 11.79 4.12 9.52
CA MET A 52 11.46 2.69 9.57
C MET A 52 11.65 2.08 10.95
N GLN A 53 12.76 2.40 11.63
CA GLN A 53 12.98 1.93 13.01
C GLN A 53 11.84 2.38 13.94
N LEU A 54 11.35 3.61 13.77
CA LEU A 54 10.21 4.12 14.54
C LEU A 54 8.90 3.36 14.22
N ILE A 55 8.67 3.00 12.96
CA ILE A 55 7.51 2.18 12.57
C ILE A 55 7.62 0.77 13.17
N SER A 56 8.77 0.11 13.03
CA SER A 56 9.00 -1.22 13.62
C SER A 56 8.90 -1.20 15.14
N GLU A 57 9.42 -0.17 15.81
CA GLU A 57 9.26 0.03 17.25
C GLU A 57 7.77 0.18 17.63
N MET A 58 6.98 0.85 16.79
CA MET A 58 5.55 0.99 17.02
C MET A 58 4.81 -0.36 16.89
N GLU A 59 5.23 -1.21 15.95
CA GLU A 59 4.70 -2.57 15.78
C GLU A 59 5.11 -3.50 16.94
N GLU A 60 6.39 -3.50 17.33
CA GLU A 60 6.93 -4.31 18.43
C GLU A 60 6.28 -3.99 19.77
N ARG A 61 5.94 -2.72 20.00
CA ARG A 61 5.25 -2.30 21.23
C ARG A 61 3.86 -2.94 21.35
N GLY A 62 3.30 -3.43 20.25
CA GLY A 62 2.09 -4.26 20.22
C GLY A 62 0.83 -3.59 20.76
N GLY A 63 -0.32 -4.22 20.53
CA GLY A 63 -1.61 -3.77 21.07
C GLY A 63 -2.32 -2.71 20.22
N LYS A 64 -2.65 -1.55 20.81
CA LYS A 64 -3.49 -0.51 20.18
C LYS A 64 -2.74 0.46 19.25
N LEU A 65 -1.42 0.33 19.17
CA LEU A 65 -0.53 1.21 18.39
C LEU A 65 -0.14 0.53 17.07
N LEU A 66 -1.11 0.34 16.18
CA LEU A 66 -0.79 -0.08 14.82
C LEU A 66 -0.44 1.16 13.98
N PRO A 67 0.63 1.12 13.17
CA PRO A 67 0.85 2.13 12.15
C PRO A 67 -0.40 2.28 11.29
N SER A 68 -0.75 3.53 10.96
CA SER A 68 -1.84 3.75 10.03
C SER A 68 -1.35 3.50 8.60
N VAL A 69 -2.27 3.10 7.72
CA VAL A 69 -1.97 2.99 6.28
C VAL A 69 -1.40 4.30 5.73
N GLU A 70 -1.89 5.45 6.20
CA GLU A 70 -1.39 6.76 5.81
C GLU A 70 0.08 6.98 6.19
N LEU A 71 0.52 6.46 7.35
CA LEU A 71 1.91 6.54 7.76
C LEU A 71 2.83 5.72 6.84
N TYR A 72 2.38 4.52 6.47
CA TYR A 72 3.08 3.68 5.49
C TYR A 72 3.16 4.36 4.12
N LYS A 73 2.06 4.92 3.63
CA LYS A 73 2.00 5.65 2.36
C LYS A 73 3.01 6.81 2.32
N GLN A 74 3.05 7.62 3.37
CA GLN A 74 4.00 8.73 3.47
C GLN A 74 5.45 8.24 3.48
N GLY A 75 5.73 7.13 4.16
CA GLY A 75 7.05 6.51 4.15
C GLY A 75 7.46 6.00 2.78
N ILE A 76 6.58 5.29 2.08
CA ILE A 76 6.83 4.80 0.71
C ILE A 76 7.08 5.98 -0.23
N GLN A 77 6.24 7.03 -0.19
CA GLN A 77 6.39 8.21 -1.05
C GLN A 77 7.71 8.95 -0.80
N ALA A 78 8.11 9.09 0.45
CA ALA A 78 9.39 9.70 0.79
C ALA A 78 10.57 8.84 0.30
N CYS A 79 10.54 7.53 0.52
CA CYS A 79 11.56 6.64 0.00
C CYS A 79 11.63 6.67 -1.55
N THR A 80 10.49 6.80 -2.24
CA THR A 80 10.44 6.98 -3.71
C THR A 80 11.14 8.25 -4.16
N LYS A 81 10.93 9.38 -3.46
CA LYS A 81 11.58 10.66 -3.77
C LYS A 81 13.11 10.60 -3.67
N HIS A 82 13.62 9.72 -2.82
CA HIS A 82 15.05 9.51 -2.60
C HIS A 82 15.63 8.28 -3.31
N GLU A 83 14.84 7.66 -4.21
CA GLU A 83 15.24 6.49 -4.99
C GLU A 83 15.64 5.29 -4.12
N LEU A 84 15.08 5.21 -2.91
CA LEU A 84 15.36 4.20 -1.91
C LEU A 84 14.41 3.01 -2.05
N TRP A 85 14.43 2.35 -3.21
CA TRP A 85 13.48 1.29 -3.58
C TRP A 85 13.39 0.16 -2.56
N PHE A 86 14.52 -0.30 -2.02
CA PHE A 86 14.53 -1.40 -1.04
C PHE A 86 13.72 -1.06 0.22
N PHE A 87 13.79 0.18 0.68
CA PHE A 87 13.02 0.64 1.83
C PHE A 87 11.54 0.82 1.49
N CYS A 88 11.20 1.28 0.27
CA CYS A 88 9.81 1.30 -0.21
C CYS A 88 9.17 -0.09 -0.17
N MET A 89 9.86 -1.11 -0.68
CA MET A 89 9.34 -2.48 -0.70
C MET A 89 9.20 -3.06 0.70
N THR A 90 10.18 -2.82 1.57
CA THR A 90 10.11 -3.26 2.97
C THR A 90 8.89 -2.66 3.68
N LEU A 91 8.67 -1.36 3.52
CA LEU A 91 7.50 -0.66 4.09
C LEU A 91 6.18 -1.15 3.48
N PHE A 92 6.16 -1.39 2.17
CA PHE A 92 4.98 -1.91 1.48
C PHE A 92 4.59 -3.31 1.98
N GLU A 93 5.54 -4.25 2.07
CA GLU A 93 5.27 -5.60 2.57
C GLU A 93 4.85 -5.57 4.04
N ALA A 94 5.47 -4.71 4.87
CA ALA A 94 5.05 -4.50 6.26
C ALA A 94 3.60 -3.97 6.33
N ALA A 95 3.25 -2.98 5.51
CA ALA A 95 1.90 -2.44 5.43
C ALA A 95 0.87 -3.50 5.01
N MET A 96 1.21 -4.30 4.00
CA MET A 96 0.36 -5.38 3.51
C MET A 96 0.18 -6.49 4.57
N ALA A 97 1.24 -6.86 5.28
CA ALA A 97 1.17 -7.83 6.37
C ALA A 97 0.32 -7.32 7.55
N ALA A 98 0.49 -6.04 7.93
CA ALA A 98 -0.20 -5.45 9.06
C ALA A 98 -1.70 -5.21 8.80
N HIS A 99 -2.07 -4.79 7.60
CA HIS A 99 -3.44 -4.36 7.28
C HIS A 99 -4.23 -5.32 6.39
N TYR A 100 -3.55 -6.18 5.62
CA TYR A 100 -4.16 -7.05 4.62
C TYR A 100 -3.58 -8.48 4.66
N PRO A 101 -3.59 -9.17 5.81
CA PRO A 101 -2.94 -10.48 5.98
C PRO A 101 -3.54 -11.60 5.10
N GLU A 102 -4.70 -11.38 4.48
CA GLU A 102 -5.37 -12.37 3.62
C GLU A 102 -4.61 -12.72 2.34
N SER A 103 -3.58 -11.94 1.98
CA SER A 103 -2.76 -12.26 0.78
C SER A 103 -1.64 -13.27 1.03
N SER A 104 -1.37 -13.69 2.29
CA SER A 104 -0.20 -14.52 2.63
C SER A 104 -0.52 -15.99 2.94
N THR A 105 -1.77 -16.44 2.84
CA THR A 105 -2.11 -17.84 3.14
C THR A 105 -2.46 -18.62 1.88
N VAL A 106 -1.44 -18.97 1.09
CA VAL A 106 -1.35 -20.34 0.62
C VAL A 106 -0.91 -21.15 1.84
N LEU A 107 -1.87 -21.56 2.67
CA LEU A 107 -1.59 -22.48 3.76
C LEU A 107 -1.04 -23.78 3.13
N PRO A 108 0.15 -24.26 3.52
CA PRO A 108 0.63 -25.55 3.02
C PRO A 108 -0.40 -26.63 3.37
N PRO A 109 -0.78 -27.50 2.43
CA PRO A 109 -1.72 -28.58 2.70
C PRO A 109 -1.05 -29.57 3.66
N GLY A 110 -1.48 -29.61 4.93
CA GLY A 110 -0.90 -30.60 5.84
C GLY A 110 -1.08 -30.44 7.35
N ARG A 111 -1.98 -29.57 7.85
CA ARG A 111 -2.37 -29.62 9.27
C ARG A 111 -3.89 -29.67 9.39
N ASP A 112 -4.37 -30.90 9.52
CA ASP A 112 -5.74 -31.21 9.88
C ASP A 112 -6.06 -30.67 11.28
N SER A 113 -7.28 -30.13 11.44
CA SER A 113 -8.03 -29.90 12.69
C SER A 113 -8.09 -28.51 13.37
N GLU A 114 -7.68 -27.41 12.73
CA GLU A 114 -8.16 -26.08 13.17
C GLU A 114 -9.43 -25.68 12.41
N PRO A 115 -10.55 -25.32 13.10
CA PRO A 115 -11.76 -24.86 12.43
C PRO A 115 -11.43 -23.61 11.59
N PRO A 116 -12.01 -23.48 10.39
CA PRO A 116 -11.74 -22.34 9.52
C PRO A 116 -12.04 -21.04 10.29
N PRO A 117 -11.15 -20.03 10.20
CA PRO A 117 -11.38 -18.76 10.87
C PRO A 117 -12.73 -18.21 10.43
N ALA A 118 -13.51 -17.68 11.40
CA ALA A 118 -14.82 -17.09 11.14
C ALA A 118 -14.73 -16.08 9.97
N PRO A 119 -15.77 -16.01 9.11
CA PRO A 119 -15.76 -15.12 7.95
C PRO A 119 -15.49 -13.69 8.41
N ARG A 120 -14.35 -13.14 7.99
CA ARG A 120 -13.97 -11.76 8.31
C ARG A 120 -14.97 -10.83 7.66
N LYS A 121 -15.28 -9.73 8.35
CA LYS A 121 -16.14 -8.69 7.79
C LYS A 121 -15.54 -8.23 6.44
N PRO A 122 -16.36 -8.05 5.39
CA PRO A 122 -15.87 -7.60 4.11
C PRO A 122 -15.08 -6.30 4.27
N PRO A 123 -13.99 -6.10 3.50
CA PRO A 123 -13.20 -4.88 3.58
C PRO A 123 -14.09 -3.66 3.31
N THR A 124 -13.91 -2.61 4.11
CA THR A 124 -14.62 -1.36 3.90
C THR A 124 -14.10 -0.68 2.63
N ALA A 125 -14.94 0.13 1.96
CA ALA A 125 -14.50 0.89 0.79
C ALA A 125 -13.27 1.77 1.07
N ALA A 126 -13.13 2.26 2.31
CA ALA A 126 -11.95 3.01 2.75
C ALA A 126 -10.69 2.12 2.81
N ALA A 127 -10.81 0.87 3.29
CA ALA A 127 -9.70 -0.08 3.33
C ALA A 127 -9.27 -0.49 1.92
N VAL A 128 -10.20 -0.66 0.97
CA VAL A 128 -9.87 -0.96 -0.44
C VAL A 128 -9.09 0.20 -1.06
N ARG A 129 -9.56 1.45 -0.91
CA ARG A 129 -8.84 2.62 -1.43
C ARG A 129 -7.46 2.79 -0.80
N ALA A 130 -7.35 2.57 0.49
CA ALA A 130 -6.08 2.62 1.21
C ALA A 130 -5.09 1.55 0.69
N ALA A 131 -5.58 0.36 0.34
CA ALA A 131 -4.75 -0.67 -0.29
C ALA A 131 -4.31 -0.23 -1.70
N GLU A 132 -5.24 0.27 -2.52
CA GLU A 132 -4.95 0.78 -3.87
C GLU A 132 -3.85 1.84 -3.85
N ASP A 133 -3.93 2.79 -2.91
CA ASP A 133 -2.91 3.84 -2.74
C ASP A 133 -1.53 3.27 -2.39
N LEU A 134 -1.47 2.25 -1.52
CA LEU A 134 -0.21 1.59 -1.17
C LEU A 134 0.41 0.86 -2.36
N TRP A 135 -0.40 0.13 -3.14
CA TRP A 135 0.04 -0.56 -4.36
C TRP A 135 0.60 0.43 -5.39
N LEU A 136 -0.12 1.54 -5.62
CA LEU A 136 0.32 2.57 -6.56
C LEU A 136 1.63 3.23 -6.11
N ALA A 137 1.76 3.57 -4.84
CA ALA A 137 2.99 4.13 -4.29
C ALA A 137 4.19 3.16 -4.44
N ALA A 138 3.96 1.86 -4.23
CA ALA A 138 4.97 0.82 -4.43
C ALA A 138 5.37 0.69 -5.91
N LEU A 139 4.41 0.67 -6.84
CA LEU A 139 4.68 0.62 -8.28
C LEU A 139 5.42 1.87 -8.77
N GLU A 140 5.04 3.05 -8.29
CA GLU A 140 5.73 4.30 -8.60
C GLU A 140 7.20 4.25 -8.17
N SER A 141 7.49 3.66 -7.01
CA SER A 141 8.86 3.49 -6.50
C SER A 141 9.76 2.62 -7.38
N CYS A 142 9.18 1.74 -8.20
CA CYS A 142 9.95 0.88 -9.10
C CYS A 142 10.50 1.64 -10.32
N GLY A 143 9.92 2.81 -10.65
CA GLY A 143 10.30 3.62 -11.80
C GLY A 143 11.73 4.14 -11.74
N PRO A 144 12.14 4.90 -10.71
CA PRO A 144 13.49 5.51 -10.65
C PRO A 144 14.63 4.49 -10.70
N GLY A 145 14.49 3.35 -10.03
CA GLY A 145 15.53 2.30 -10.01
C GLY A 145 15.52 1.34 -11.21
N ALA A 146 14.66 1.57 -12.21
CA ALA A 146 14.48 0.67 -13.36
C ALA A 146 14.19 -0.80 -12.95
N HIS A 147 13.52 -1.00 -11.81
CA HIS A 147 13.17 -2.32 -11.26
C HIS A 147 11.91 -2.89 -11.92
N TRP A 148 11.97 -3.11 -13.23
CA TRP A 148 10.82 -3.50 -14.05
C TRP A 148 10.29 -4.90 -13.70
N GLU A 149 11.15 -5.85 -13.32
CA GLU A 149 10.72 -7.19 -12.92
C GLU A 149 9.81 -7.14 -11.70
N LYS A 150 10.20 -6.34 -10.68
CA LYS A 150 9.37 -6.16 -9.49
C LYS A 150 8.09 -5.41 -9.80
N ALA A 151 8.13 -4.42 -10.68
CA ALA A 151 6.92 -3.70 -11.09
C ALA A 151 5.89 -4.64 -11.72
N ILE A 152 6.32 -5.58 -12.57
CA ILE A 152 5.43 -6.61 -13.15
C ILE A 152 4.92 -7.56 -12.07
N GLU A 153 5.79 -8.04 -11.18
CA GLU A 153 5.40 -8.90 -10.06
C GLU A 153 4.34 -8.23 -9.16
N LEU A 154 4.54 -6.97 -8.82
CA LEU A 154 3.59 -6.19 -8.02
C LEU A 154 2.27 -6.00 -8.76
N LEU A 155 2.31 -5.71 -10.06
CA LEU A 155 1.10 -5.58 -10.88
C LEU A 155 0.32 -6.91 -10.92
N ASP A 156 1.00 -8.03 -11.14
CA ASP A 156 0.39 -9.36 -11.13
C ASP A 156 -0.23 -9.69 -9.77
N ARG A 157 0.47 -9.37 -8.67
CA ARG A 157 -0.07 -9.55 -7.30
C ARG A 157 -1.26 -8.63 -7.03
N MET A 158 -1.20 -7.37 -7.47
CA MET A 158 -2.30 -6.41 -7.34
C MET A 158 -3.56 -6.93 -8.07
N GLU A 159 -3.38 -7.50 -9.26
CA GLU A 159 -4.48 -8.08 -10.03
C GLU A 159 -5.07 -9.34 -9.42
N GLN A 160 -4.26 -10.14 -8.73
CA GLN A 160 -4.72 -11.34 -8.04
C GLN A 160 -5.27 -11.03 -6.65
N SER A 161 -5.10 -9.80 -6.16
CA SER A 161 -5.47 -9.43 -4.80
C SER A 161 -6.99 -9.49 -4.61
N PRO A 162 -7.51 -10.37 -3.74
CA PRO A 162 -8.96 -10.44 -3.47
C PRO A 162 -9.47 -9.17 -2.78
N VAL A 163 -8.61 -8.36 -2.17
CA VAL A 163 -9.00 -7.06 -1.60
C VAL A 163 -9.36 -6.08 -2.71
N LEU A 164 -8.67 -6.16 -3.85
CA LEU A 164 -8.91 -5.28 -5.01
C LEU A 164 -9.93 -5.86 -5.97
N LEU A 165 -9.86 -7.17 -6.23
CA LEU A 165 -10.84 -7.92 -7.02
C LEU A 165 -12.19 -8.05 -6.29
N GLY A 166 -12.16 -7.94 -4.96
CA GLY A 166 -13.30 -8.12 -4.06
C GLY A 166 -14.41 -7.15 -4.41
N SER A 167 -15.35 -7.68 -5.19
CA SER A 167 -16.74 -7.26 -5.36
C SER A 167 -17.14 -6.13 -4.42
N LEU A 168 -16.92 -4.88 -4.84
CA LEU A 168 -17.84 -3.84 -4.44
C LEU A 168 -19.24 -4.36 -4.85
N PRO A 169 -20.27 -4.26 -3.98
CA PRO A 169 -21.63 -4.54 -4.42
C PRO A 169 -21.87 -3.74 -5.70
N PRO A 170 -22.55 -4.33 -6.71
CA PRO A 170 -22.82 -3.63 -7.97
C PRO A 170 -23.32 -2.23 -7.63
N PRO A 171 -22.83 -1.19 -8.32
CA PRO A 171 -23.27 0.18 -8.04
C PRO A 171 -24.80 0.21 -8.00
N PRO A 172 -25.41 0.96 -7.05
CA PRO A 172 -26.86 1.05 -7.00
C PRO A 172 -27.37 1.49 -8.38
N PRO A 173 -28.48 0.91 -8.87
CA PRO A 173 -29.02 1.28 -10.18
C PRO A 173 -29.20 2.81 -10.23
N PRO A 174 -28.88 3.46 -11.36
CA PRO A 174 -29.06 4.91 -11.48
C PRO A 174 -30.53 5.28 -11.19
N PRO A 175 -30.80 6.50 -10.70
CA PRO A 175 -32.17 6.99 -10.51
C PRO A 175 -32.99 6.78 -11.79
N GLN A 176 -34.20 6.24 -11.63
CA GLN A 176 -35.09 5.72 -12.68
C GLN A 176 -35.40 6.74 -13.80
N GLU A 177 -35.21 8.04 -13.55
CA GLU A 177 -35.37 9.11 -14.54
C GLU A 177 -34.27 9.17 -15.63
N GLN A 178 -33.14 8.46 -15.47
CA GLN A 178 -32.08 8.38 -16.49
C GLN A 178 -31.98 7.02 -17.19
N ALA A 179 -32.83 6.05 -16.84
CA ALA A 179 -32.78 4.68 -17.35
C ALA A 179 -33.18 4.56 -18.84
N SER A 180 -33.88 5.55 -19.41
CA SER A 180 -34.31 5.54 -20.81
C SER A 180 -33.21 5.84 -21.83
N LYS A 181 -31.98 6.16 -21.38
CA LYS A 181 -30.84 6.49 -22.26
C LYS A 181 -29.74 5.43 -22.31
N TYR A 182 -29.84 4.36 -21.53
CA TYR A 182 -28.89 3.25 -21.53
C TYR A 182 -29.55 2.02 -22.18
N SER A 183 -29.27 1.81 -23.46
CA SER A 183 -29.69 0.64 -24.22
C SER A 183 -29.01 -0.64 -23.72
N GLU A 184 -29.72 -1.77 -23.86
CA GLU A 184 -29.46 -3.15 -23.39
C GLU A 184 -28.13 -3.83 -23.83
N GLN A 185 -27.09 -3.09 -24.24
CA GLN A 185 -25.84 -3.70 -24.72
C GLN A 185 -24.74 -3.92 -23.66
N ASP A 186 -24.90 -3.40 -22.43
CA ASP A 186 -23.85 -3.48 -21.39
C ASP A 186 -24.21 -4.37 -20.18
N ALA A 187 -25.15 -5.31 -20.34
CA ALA A 187 -25.62 -6.21 -19.28
C ALA A 187 -24.74 -7.46 -19.06
N SER A 188 -23.43 -7.36 -19.25
CA SER A 188 -22.48 -8.40 -18.85
C SER A 188 -21.55 -7.82 -17.79
N GLY A 189 -21.48 -8.45 -16.61
CA GLY A 189 -20.69 -8.03 -15.45
C GLY A 189 -19.17 -7.83 -15.69
N ALA A 190 -18.69 -7.95 -16.92
CA ALA A 190 -17.36 -7.57 -17.37
C ALA A 190 -17.13 -6.05 -17.37
N ALA A 191 -18.17 -5.21 -17.48
CA ALA A 191 -18.01 -3.75 -17.52
C ALA A 191 -17.65 -3.10 -16.17
N VAL A 192 -17.87 -3.79 -15.04
CA VAL A 192 -17.57 -3.23 -13.70
C VAL A 192 -16.08 -3.31 -13.35
N LEU A 193 -15.31 -4.17 -14.03
CA LEU A 193 -13.85 -4.25 -13.89
C LEU A 193 -13.11 -3.37 -14.92
N ARG A 194 -13.78 -3.01 -16.02
CA ARG A 194 -13.27 -2.03 -17.00
C ARG A 194 -13.29 -0.63 -16.41
N GLY A 195 -12.13 -0.13 -16.03
CA GLY A 195 -11.97 1.29 -15.69
C GLY A 195 -11.99 1.60 -14.21
N ARG A 196 -11.50 0.70 -13.34
CA ARG A 196 -10.95 1.22 -12.09
C ARG A 196 -9.74 2.08 -12.42
N PRO A 197 -9.74 3.38 -12.09
CA PRO A 197 -8.63 4.29 -12.40
C PRO A 197 -7.30 3.85 -11.77
N SER A 198 -7.37 3.01 -10.72
CA SER A 198 -6.22 2.39 -10.06
C SER A 198 -5.46 1.43 -10.98
N PHE A 199 -6.13 0.60 -11.80
CA PHE A 199 -5.41 -0.31 -12.71
C PHE A 199 -4.71 0.45 -13.83
N VAL A 200 -5.37 1.44 -14.45
CA VAL A 200 -4.74 2.26 -15.51
C VAL A 200 -3.44 2.90 -15.00
N SER A 201 -3.48 3.45 -13.78
CA SER A 201 -2.30 4.04 -13.13
C SER A 201 -1.23 2.98 -12.84
N ALA A 202 -1.62 1.81 -12.33
CA ALA A 202 -0.71 0.70 -12.04
C ALA A 202 0.04 0.21 -13.31
N TYR A 203 -0.68 0.02 -14.41
CA TYR A 203 -0.10 -0.32 -15.71
C TYR A 203 0.85 0.76 -16.20
N LEU A 204 0.48 2.04 -16.09
CA LEU A 204 1.34 3.15 -16.49
C LEU A 204 2.66 3.17 -15.70
N HIS A 205 2.62 2.94 -14.39
CA HIS A 205 3.84 2.84 -13.57
C HIS A 205 4.72 1.66 -13.98
N ALA A 206 4.14 0.48 -14.21
CA ALA A 206 4.88 -0.70 -14.67
C ALA A 206 5.49 -0.51 -16.07
N ILE A 207 4.76 0.11 -17.01
CA ILE A 207 5.23 0.47 -18.35
C ILE A 207 6.40 1.46 -18.25
N ARG A 208 6.29 2.51 -17.43
CA ARG A 208 7.37 3.48 -17.20
C ARG A 208 8.62 2.83 -16.60
N ALA A 209 8.46 1.88 -15.67
CA ALA A 209 9.59 1.13 -15.13
C ALA A 209 10.28 0.29 -16.24
N CYS A 210 9.51 -0.36 -17.11
CA CYS A 210 10.04 -1.08 -18.27
C CYS A 210 10.76 -0.15 -19.26
N GLU A 211 10.20 1.01 -19.56
CA GLU A 211 10.80 2.03 -20.44
C GLU A 211 12.17 2.47 -19.93
N ARG A 212 12.25 2.83 -18.65
CA ARG A 212 13.51 3.25 -18.00
C ARG A 212 14.57 2.15 -17.97
N ALA A 213 14.15 0.89 -17.91
CA ALA A 213 15.03 -0.27 -17.99
C ALA A 213 15.42 -0.68 -19.43
N GLY A 214 14.91 0.02 -20.45
CA GLY A 214 15.12 -0.33 -21.86
C GLY A 214 14.34 -1.56 -22.34
N GLN A 215 13.37 -2.04 -21.56
CA GLN A 215 12.61 -3.28 -21.80
C GLN A 215 11.34 -3.02 -22.63
N TRP A 216 11.50 -2.44 -23.83
CA TRP A 216 10.38 -2.03 -24.68
C TRP A 216 9.41 -3.18 -25.05
N ARG A 217 9.91 -4.42 -25.23
CA ARG A 217 9.06 -5.59 -25.51
C ARG A 217 8.09 -5.86 -24.37
N ARG A 218 8.55 -5.75 -23.12
CA ARG A 218 7.73 -5.93 -21.92
C ARG A 218 6.72 -4.80 -21.79
N ALA A 219 7.13 -3.55 -22.04
CA ALA A 219 6.25 -2.40 -22.06
C ALA A 219 5.09 -2.56 -23.05
N LEU A 220 5.35 -3.03 -24.28
CA LEU A 220 4.31 -3.29 -25.28
C LEU A 220 3.36 -4.43 -24.86
N LEU A 221 3.88 -5.51 -24.26
CA LEU A 221 3.04 -6.59 -23.74
C LEU A 221 2.11 -6.09 -22.64
N LEU A 222 2.62 -5.26 -21.71
CA LEU A 222 1.80 -4.64 -20.67
C LEU A 222 0.73 -3.71 -21.26
N LEU A 223 1.07 -2.95 -22.30
CA LEU A 223 0.10 -2.09 -22.98
C LEU A 223 -1.02 -2.89 -23.66
N HIS A 224 -0.70 -4.00 -24.33
CA HIS A 224 -1.71 -4.88 -24.93
C HIS A 224 -2.62 -5.49 -23.84
N ARG A 225 -2.01 -6.01 -22.77
CA ARG A 225 -2.76 -6.53 -21.62
C ARG A 225 -3.68 -5.47 -20.99
N ALA A 226 -3.24 -4.21 -20.94
CA ALA A 226 -4.07 -3.09 -20.45
C ALA A 226 -5.24 -2.76 -21.38
N GLN A 227 -5.09 -2.93 -22.70
CA GLN A 227 -6.13 -2.70 -23.70
C GLN A 227 -7.18 -3.81 -23.76
N GLU A 228 -6.77 -5.05 -23.48
CA GLU A 228 -7.66 -6.21 -23.45
C GLU A 228 -8.62 -6.20 -22.25
N ARG A 229 -8.35 -5.37 -21.25
CA ARG A 229 -9.18 -5.21 -20.06
C ARG A 229 -10.30 -4.20 -20.30
#